data_AF-W2YFL8-F1
#
_entry.id   AF-W2YFL8-F1
#
_cell.length_a   1.000
_cell.length_b   1.000
_cell.length_c   1.000
_cell.angle_alpha   90.00
_cell.angle_beta   90.00
_cell.angle_gamma   90.00
#
_symmetry.space_group_name_H-M   'P 1'
#
loop_
_entity.id
_entity.type
_entity.pdbx_description
1 polymer ?
#
loop_
_entity_poly.entity_id
_entity_poly.type
_entity_poly.pdbx_seq_one_letter_code
_entity_poly.pdbx_strand_id
1 'polypeptide(L)'
;MNSKTSCLLPNLTQPVWFQAMVPRMSYLVSQTRDVVEYFRDAAPPMSAIQGASIWFEAKGVPLHWHLPFGLLRDLLCGPGVDSDTDLPWAITVHFLNFPKDILLPCDNEQSVESHFMHSLKQATFLRMGSTKAVMALPEAQQTQIWTSISQNDYESYRQATHELHLDGGVDASALRHLPLRVHLDNAPAIQMPVAPLQNGTVELLVI
;
A
#
# COMPACT_ATOMS: atom_id res chain seq x y z
N MET A 1 37.34 19.65 5.03
CA MET A 1 36.08 19.67 5.82
C MET A 1 34.96 19.70 4.80
N ASN A 2 34.19 18.64 4.54
CA ASN A 2 33.48 17.77 5.46
C ASN A 2 33.59 16.30 5.06
N SER A 3 33.84 15.47 6.08
CA SER A 3 33.96 14.02 6.00
C SER A 3 32.60 13.39 5.64
N LYS A 4 32.53 12.70 4.49
CA LYS A 4 31.52 11.68 4.24
C LYS A 4 31.96 10.43 5.00
N THR A 5 31.47 10.27 6.22
CA THR A 5 31.71 9.04 6.98
C THR A 5 30.72 8.00 6.47
N SER A 6 31.11 7.25 5.45
CA SER A 6 30.42 6.01 5.08
C SER A 6 30.74 4.99 6.18
N CYS A 7 29.78 4.70 7.05
CA CYS A 7 29.84 3.52 7.89
C CYS A 7 29.64 2.29 7.00
N LEU A 8 30.72 1.87 6.33
CA LEU A 8 30.79 0.56 5.72
C LEU A 8 30.80 -0.47 6.85
N LEU A 9 29.72 -1.25 6.95
CA LEU A 9 29.73 -2.48 7.74
C LEU A 9 30.83 -3.37 7.15
N PRO A 10 31.86 -3.76 7.92
CA PRO A 10 33.12 -4.27 7.38
C PRO A 10 33.07 -5.70 6.79
N ASN A 11 31.90 -6.31 6.57
CA ASN A 11 31.81 -7.74 6.20
C ASN A 11 30.79 -8.12 5.10
N LEU A 12 30.20 -7.17 4.36
CA LEU A 12 29.36 -7.52 3.19
C LEU A 12 30.16 -7.31 1.90
N THR A 13 30.86 -8.35 1.47
CA THR A 13 31.63 -8.35 0.21
C THR A 13 30.74 -8.45 -1.04
N GLN A 14 29.43 -8.69 -0.91
CA GLN A 14 28.46 -8.67 -2.02
C GLN A 14 27.09 -8.16 -1.55
N PRO A 15 26.32 -7.45 -2.40
CA PRO A 15 24.93 -7.12 -2.13
C PRO A 15 24.11 -8.42 -2.02
N VAL A 16 23.37 -8.58 -0.93
CA VAL A 16 22.49 -9.73 -0.71
C VAL A 16 21.15 -9.43 -1.39
N TRP A 17 20.60 -10.40 -2.13
CA TRP A 17 19.39 -10.19 -2.94
C TRP A 17 18.23 -11.02 -2.40
N PHE A 18 17.11 -10.37 -2.13
CA PHE A 18 15.84 -11.04 -1.81
C PHE A 18 14.91 -10.92 -3.01
N GLN A 19 14.35 -12.05 -3.46
CA GLN A 19 13.39 -12.08 -4.57
C GLN A 19 12.08 -12.68 -4.07
N ALA A 20 10.97 -11.98 -4.33
CA ALA A 20 9.64 -12.43 -3.96
C ALA A 20 8.60 -11.99 -4.99
N MET A 21 7.57 -12.80 -5.15
CA MET A 21 6.34 -12.41 -5.84
C MET A 21 5.44 -11.69 -4.84
N VAL A 22 5.14 -10.42 -5.10
CA VAL A 22 4.31 -9.60 -4.21
C VAL A 22 2.96 -9.31 -4.88
N PRO A 23 1.83 -9.62 -4.23
CA PRO A 23 0.51 -9.31 -4.76
C PRO A 23 0.32 -7.81 -5.00
N ARG A 24 -0.25 -7.42 -6.15
CA ARG A 24 -0.49 -6.00 -6.47
C ARG A 24 -1.43 -5.30 -5.48
N MET A 25 -2.34 -6.04 -4.86
CA MET A 25 -3.32 -5.52 -3.90
C MET A 25 -2.83 -5.55 -2.45
N SER A 26 -1.61 -6.02 -2.18
CA SER A 26 -1.02 -5.98 -0.83
C SER A 26 -0.30 -4.65 -0.56
N TYR A 27 0.28 -4.52 0.62
CA TYR A 27 1.06 -3.37 1.06
C TYR A 27 2.53 -3.76 1.28
N LEU A 28 3.46 -2.81 1.18
CA LEU A 28 4.89 -3.08 1.41
C LEU A 28 5.17 -3.74 2.78
N VAL A 29 4.40 -3.34 3.80
CA VAL A 29 4.58 -3.81 5.17
C VAL A 29 4.26 -5.29 5.32
N SER A 30 3.41 -5.87 4.46
CA SER A 30 3.10 -7.31 4.53
C SER A 30 4.35 -8.17 4.30
N GLN A 31 5.30 -7.67 3.50
CA GLN A 31 6.55 -8.38 3.18
C GLN A 31 7.71 -7.99 4.10
N THR A 32 7.53 -6.97 4.96
CA THR A 32 8.61 -6.42 5.79
C THR A 32 9.21 -7.47 6.72
N ARG A 33 8.39 -8.37 7.30
CA ARG A 33 8.89 -9.39 8.23
C ARG A 33 9.91 -10.31 7.58
N ASP A 34 9.56 -10.87 6.43
CA ASP A 34 10.41 -11.82 5.70
C ASP A 34 11.68 -11.13 5.20
N VAL A 35 11.56 -9.89 4.74
CA VAL A 35 12.70 -9.05 4.34
C VAL A 35 13.64 -8.78 5.52
N VAL A 36 13.10 -8.33 6.67
CA VAL A 36 13.90 -8.06 7.87
C VAL A 36 14.59 -9.32 8.37
N GLU A 37 13.89 -10.46 8.38
CA GLU A 37 14.45 -11.74 8.77
C GLU A 37 15.59 -12.17 7.83
N TYR A 38 15.39 -12.04 6.52
CA TYR A 38 16.41 -12.38 5.52
C TYR A 38 17.67 -11.52 5.65
N PHE A 39 17.52 -10.22 5.91
CA PHE A 39 18.64 -9.29 6.04
C PHE A 39 19.18 -9.17 7.47
N ARG A 40 18.72 -9.97 8.43
CA ARG A 40 19.08 -9.83 9.85
C ARG A 40 20.59 -9.82 10.11
N ASP A 41 21.34 -10.69 9.43
CA ASP A 41 22.79 -10.82 9.61
C ASP A 41 23.59 -9.76 8.83
N ALA A 42 22.96 -9.15 7.82
CA ALA A 42 23.55 -8.14 6.95
C ALA A 42 23.23 -6.70 7.41
N ALA A 43 22.09 -6.51 8.09
CA ALA A 43 21.62 -5.23 8.54
C ALA A 43 22.26 -4.84 9.88
N PRO A 44 22.43 -3.53 10.17
CA PRO A 44 22.72 -3.08 11.52
C PRO A 44 21.67 -3.60 12.50
N PRO A 45 22.05 -3.94 13.76
CA PRO A 45 21.09 -4.34 14.76
C PRO A 45 20.09 -3.21 15.01
N MET A 46 18.88 -3.36 14.45
CA MET A 46 17.81 -2.34 14.49
C MET A 46 17.45 -1.94 15.92
N SER A 47 17.51 -2.89 16.86
CA SER A 47 17.27 -2.66 18.29
C SER A 47 18.33 -1.79 18.97
N ALA A 48 19.53 -1.69 18.40
CA ALA A 48 20.62 -0.87 18.94
C ALA A 48 20.59 0.58 18.44
N ILE A 49 19.71 0.90 17.48
CA ILE A 49 19.67 2.21 16.83
C ILE A 49 18.34 2.88 17.13
N GLN A 50 18.38 3.87 18.03
CA GLN A 50 17.20 4.64 18.42
C GLN A 50 16.57 5.32 17.18
N GLY A 51 15.30 4.99 16.90
CA GLY A 51 14.56 5.56 15.77
C GLY A 51 14.89 4.95 14.41
N ALA A 52 15.56 3.80 14.36
CA ALA A 52 15.67 3.03 13.11
C ALA A 52 14.30 2.52 12.68
N SER A 53 13.89 2.88 11.47
CA SER A 53 12.67 2.41 10.83
C SER A 53 13.05 1.97 9.42
N ILE A 54 12.60 0.77 9.06
CA ILE A 54 12.82 0.23 7.73
C ILE A 54 11.98 1.03 6.72
N TRP A 55 12.59 1.36 5.60
CA TRP A 55 11.87 1.98 4.49
C TRP A 55 12.39 1.46 3.15
N PHE A 56 11.59 1.65 2.11
CA PHE A 56 11.83 1.11 0.79
C PHE A 56 11.99 2.23 -0.22
N GLU A 57 12.88 2.03 -1.19
CA GLU A 57 13.16 2.98 -2.26
C GLU A 57 13.10 2.27 -3.61
N ALA A 58 12.55 2.90 -4.63
CA ALA A 58 12.75 2.47 -6.02
C ALA A 58 13.06 3.69 -6.90
N LYS A 59 14.06 3.57 -7.78
CA LYS A 59 14.49 4.64 -8.70
C LYS A 59 14.76 5.99 -7.99
N GLY A 60 15.31 5.97 -6.78
CA GLY A 60 15.59 7.19 -6.00
C GLY A 60 14.36 7.78 -5.28
N VAL A 61 13.21 7.10 -5.31
CA VAL A 61 11.96 7.56 -4.71
C VAL A 61 11.61 6.71 -3.49
N PRO A 62 11.48 7.32 -2.29
CA PRO A 62 10.93 6.64 -1.12
C PRO A 62 9.50 6.18 -1.35
N LEU A 63 9.21 4.91 -1.05
CA LEU A 63 7.91 4.31 -1.30
C LEU A 63 6.95 4.51 -0.13
N HIS A 64 5.75 5.01 -0.43
CA HIS A 64 4.70 5.24 0.56
C HIS A 64 4.02 3.93 0.98
N TRP A 65 4.32 3.46 2.19
CA TRP A 65 3.84 2.18 2.73
C TRP A 65 2.30 2.01 2.76
N HIS A 66 1.57 3.13 2.79
CA HIS A 66 0.11 3.15 2.88
C HIS A 66 -0.58 3.05 1.51
N LEU A 67 0.18 2.96 0.42
CA LEU A 67 -0.33 2.71 -0.92
C LEU A 67 -0.19 1.23 -1.29
N PRO A 68 -1.15 0.65 -2.05
CA PRO A 68 -1.01 -0.70 -2.57
C PRO A 68 0.26 -0.88 -3.40
N PHE A 69 0.88 -2.06 -3.31
CA PHE A 69 2.13 -2.38 -3.99
C PHE A 69 2.04 -2.19 -5.51
N GLY A 70 0.94 -2.63 -6.11
CA GLY A 70 0.69 -2.47 -7.54
C GLY A 70 0.58 -1.00 -7.96
N LEU A 71 -0.04 -0.16 -7.14
CA LEU A 71 -0.15 1.28 -7.41
C LEU A 71 1.23 1.95 -7.36
N LEU A 72 2.06 1.61 -6.37
CA LEU A 72 3.43 2.13 -6.28
C LEU A 72 4.26 1.75 -7.52
N ARG A 73 4.13 0.50 -7.99
CA ARG A 73 4.78 0.05 -9.23
C ARG A 73 4.27 0.82 -10.44
N ASP A 74 2.95 0.92 -10.60
CA ASP A 74 2.35 1.56 -11.78
C ASP A 74 2.71 3.05 -11.86
N LEU A 75 2.81 3.74 -10.71
CA LEU A 75 3.26 5.13 -10.64
C LEU A 75 4.72 5.34 -11.07
N LEU A 76 5.62 4.40 -10.75
CA LEU A 76 7.07 4.55 -10.97
C LEU A 76 7.59 3.88 -12.25
N CYS A 77 6.85 2.92 -12.79
CA CYS A 77 7.19 2.21 -14.03
C CYS A 77 6.30 2.61 -15.20
N GLY A 78 5.14 3.22 -14.94
CA GLY A 78 4.18 3.63 -15.96
C GLY A 78 3.50 2.45 -16.69
N PRO A 79 2.47 2.72 -17.51
CA PRO A 79 1.75 1.71 -18.29
C PRO A 79 2.43 1.37 -19.64
N GLY A 80 3.74 1.53 -19.79
CA GLY A 80 4.45 1.41 -21.07
C GLY A 80 4.77 -0.03 -21.52
N VAL A 81 5.08 -0.18 -22.82
CA VAL A 81 5.56 -1.42 -23.46
C VAL A 81 6.83 -1.98 -22.79
N ASP A 82 7.55 -1.12 -22.05
CA ASP A 82 8.76 -1.45 -21.29
C ASP A 82 8.47 -1.88 -19.83
N SER A 83 7.20 -2.03 -19.43
CA SER A 83 6.83 -2.41 -18.05
C SER A 83 7.30 -3.83 -17.66
N ASP A 84 7.55 -4.69 -18.64
CA ASP A 84 8.15 -6.02 -18.46
C ASP A 84 9.69 -5.98 -18.47
N THR A 85 10.33 -5.01 -19.14
CA THR A 85 11.79 -4.80 -19.04
C THR A 85 12.23 -4.29 -17.67
N ASP A 86 11.30 -3.74 -16.89
CA ASP A 86 11.51 -3.29 -15.51
C ASP A 86 11.32 -4.41 -14.46
N LEU A 87 11.12 -5.67 -14.90
CA LEU A 87 11.07 -6.83 -14.02
C LEU A 87 12.42 -7.56 -13.91
N PRO A 88 12.81 -8.03 -12.71
CA PRO A 88 12.13 -7.84 -11.43
C PRO A 88 12.19 -6.39 -10.95
N TRP A 89 11.11 -5.89 -10.34
CA TRP A 89 11.06 -4.51 -9.84
C TRP A 89 12.09 -4.32 -8.72
N ALA A 90 13.17 -3.60 -9.01
CA ALA A 90 14.26 -3.39 -8.08
C ALA A 90 13.86 -2.41 -6.97
N ILE A 91 13.74 -2.93 -5.75
CA ILE A 91 13.46 -2.16 -4.53
C ILE A 91 14.66 -2.26 -3.61
N THR A 92 15.15 -1.12 -3.16
CA THR A 92 16.21 -1.04 -2.15
C THR A 92 15.59 -0.96 -0.76
N VAL A 93 16.12 -1.75 0.16
CA VAL A 93 15.71 -1.77 1.57
C VAL A 93 16.71 -0.94 2.37
N HIS A 94 16.19 0.04 3.11
CA HIS A 94 17.00 0.92 3.94
C HIS A 94 16.67 0.71 5.41
N PHE A 95 17.71 0.51 6.22
CA PHE A 95 17.61 0.33 7.67
C PHE A 95 17.92 1.61 8.46
N LEU A 96 18.45 2.63 7.78
CA LEU A 96 18.92 3.89 8.36
C LEU A 96 18.37 5.08 7.55
N ASN A 97 18.52 6.29 8.10
CA ASN A 97 18.19 7.55 7.43
C ASN A 97 16.74 7.60 6.94
N PHE A 98 15.79 7.23 7.80
CA PHE A 98 14.37 7.27 7.47
C PHE A 98 13.95 8.69 7.01
N PRO A 99 13.35 8.85 5.82
CA PRO A 99 13.01 10.15 5.25
C PRO A 99 11.74 10.71 5.88
N LYS A 100 11.85 11.25 7.11
CA LYS A 100 10.72 11.75 7.92
C LYS A 100 9.92 12.89 7.28
N ASP A 101 10.53 13.64 6.37
CA ASP A 101 9.87 14.76 5.66
C ASP A 101 8.99 14.28 4.50
N ILE A 102 9.13 13.02 4.08
CA ILE A 102 8.45 12.45 2.91
C ILE A 102 7.53 11.29 3.33
N LEU A 103 8.03 10.40 4.20
CA LEU A 103 7.31 9.20 4.61
C LEU A 103 6.67 9.37 5.98
N LEU A 104 5.42 8.92 6.08
CA LEU A 104 4.75 8.72 7.36
C LEU A 104 5.48 7.59 8.12
N PRO A 105 5.71 7.72 9.43
CA PRO A 105 6.21 6.59 10.23
C PRO A 105 5.20 5.43 10.17
N CYS A 106 5.71 4.21 10.09
CA CYS A 106 4.93 2.98 10.23
C CYS A 106 5.44 2.25 11.47
N ASP A 107 4.72 2.40 12.58
CA ASP A 107 5.17 1.89 13.88
C ASP A 107 5.02 0.36 13.96
N ASN A 108 3.99 -0.19 13.33
CA ASN A 108 3.67 -1.62 13.33
C ASN A 108 2.67 -2.00 12.23
N GLU A 109 2.43 -3.30 12.07
CA GLU A 109 1.45 -3.85 11.13
C GLU A 109 0.01 -3.35 11.40
N GLN A 110 -0.35 -3.15 12.68
CA GLN A 110 -1.66 -2.63 13.08
C GLN A 110 -1.94 -1.21 12.53
N SER A 111 -0.89 -0.42 12.29
CA SER A 111 -1.00 0.91 11.67
C SER A 111 -1.49 0.80 10.22
N VAL A 112 -1.08 -0.26 9.52
CA VAL A 112 -1.48 -0.54 8.14
C VAL A 112 -2.91 -1.07 8.09
N GLU A 113 -3.25 -2.00 8.98
CA GLU A 113 -4.62 -2.47 9.15
C GLU A 113 -5.58 -1.30 9.44
N SER A 114 -5.20 -0.43 10.37
CA SER A 114 -5.98 0.77 10.72
C SER A 114 -6.13 1.71 9.52
N HIS A 115 -5.06 1.94 8.75
CA HIS A 115 -5.11 2.75 7.53
C HIS A 115 -6.07 2.14 6.49
N PHE A 116 -5.98 0.84 6.26
CA PHE A 116 -6.87 0.11 5.36
C PHE A 116 -8.34 0.25 5.81
N MET A 117 -8.63 0.00 7.09
CA MET A 117 -9.99 0.10 7.63
C MET A 117 -10.55 1.52 7.56
N HIS A 118 -9.72 2.55 7.75
CA HIS A 118 -10.14 3.94 7.52
C HIS A 118 -10.45 4.22 6.06
N SER A 119 -9.63 3.72 5.12
CA SER A 119 -9.89 3.85 3.68
C SER A 119 -11.18 3.12 3.27
N LEU A 120 -11.45 1.94 3.82
CA LEU A 120 -12.69 1.19 3.59
C LEU A 120 -13.91 1.95 4.12
N LYS A 121 -13.82 2.55 5.31
CA LYS A 121 -14.88 3.40 5.88
C LYS A 121 -15.14 4.63 5.00
N GLN A 122 -14.10 5.31 4.52
CA GLN A 122 -14.23 6.45 3.61
C GLN A 122 -14.90 6.04 2.29
N ALA A 123 -14.46 4.94 1.68
CA ALA A 123 -15.06 4.42 0.44
C ALA A 123 -16.54 4.07 0.65
N THR A 124 -16.87 3.44 1.77
CA THR A 124 -18.25 3.08 2.15
C THR A 124 -19.12 4.32 2.34
N PHE A 125 -18.59 5.36 2.99
CA PHE A 125 -19.30 6.63 3.15
C PHE A 125 -19.57 7.31 1.81
N LEU A 126 -18.63 7.28 0.87
CA LEU A 126 -18.86 7.83 -0.47
C LEU A 126 -19.96 7.07 -1.22
N ARG A 127 -19.94 5.73 -1.14
CA ARG A 127 -20.90 4.86 -1.81
C ARG A 127 -22.32 5.00 -1.27
N MET A 128 -22.49 5.06 0.06
CA MET A 128 -23.82 4.94 0.69
C MET A 128 -24.21 6.14 1.56
N GLY A 129 -23.35 7.14 1.70
CA GLY A 129 -23.56 8.29 2.60
C GLY A 129 -23.41 7.97 4.09
N SER A 130 -22.97 6.77 4.45
CA SER A 130 -22.81 6.34 5.85
C SER A 130 -21.72 5.29 6.00
N THR A 131 -21.03 5.28 7.15
CA THR A 131 -20.06 4.24 7.53
C THR A 131 -20.71 3.08 8.28
N LYS A 132 -22.04 3.12 8.52
CA LYS A 132 -22.77 2.15 9.36
C LYS A 132 -22.54 0.70 8.97
N ALA A 133 -22.49 0.38 7.68
CA ALA A 133 -22.28 -0.99 7.23
C ALA A 133 -20.94 -1.56 7.71
N VAL A 134 -19.84 -0.79 7.58
CA VAL A 134 -18.52 -1.22 8.09
C VAL A 134 -18.47 -1.22 9.61
N MET A 135 -19.07 -0.22 10.25
CA MET A 135 -19.08 -0.09 11.71
C MET A 135 -19.95 -1.15 12.41
N ALA A 136 -20.91 -1.76 11.70
CA ALA A 136 -21.75 -2.83 12.21
C ALA A 136 -21.06 -4.20 12.14
N LEU A 137 -19.97 -4.34 11.37
CA LEU A 137 -19.23 -5.58 11.28
C LEU A 137 -18.60 -5.95 12.63
N PRO A 138 -18.71 -7.21 13.09
CA PRO A 138 -17.98 -7.71 14.24
C PRO A 138 -16.46 -7.52 14.08
N GLU A 139 -15.75 -7.33 15.19
CA GLU A 139 -14.29 -7.18 15.20
C GLU A 139 -13.59 -8.36 14.52
N ALA A 140 -14.03 -9.59 14.78
CA ALA A 140 -13.51 -10.80 14.13
C ALA A 140 -13.64 -10.74 12.60
N GLN A 141 -14.73 -10.17 12.08
CA GLN A 141 -14.94 -10.01 10.63
C GLN A 141 -14.05 -8.90 10.06
N GLN A 142 -13.85 -7.79 10.78
CA GLN A 142 -12.90 -6.74 10.38
C GLN A 142 -11.46 -7.28 10.29
N THR A 143 -11.04 -8.07 11.29
CA THR A 143 -9.74 -8.75 11.29
C THR A 143 -9.64 -9.76 10.15
N GLN A 144 -10.72 -10.49 9.84
CA GLN A 144 -10.76 -11.41 8.70
C GLN A 144 -10.53 -10.65 7.39
N ILE A 145 -11.22 -9.51 7.16
CA ILE A 145 -11.01 -8.69 5.95
C ILE A 145 -9.54 -8.32 5.78
N TRP A 146 -8.89 -7.83 6.83
CA TRP A 146 -7.47 -7.47 6.79
C TRP A 146 -6.57 -8.68 6.52
N THR A 147 -6.79 -9.77 7.26
CA THR A 147 -5.99 -11.00 7.14
C THR A 147 -6.06 -11.58 5.74
N SER A 148 -7.25 -11.58 5.12
CA SER A 148 -7.46 -12.04 3.75
C SER A 148 -6.65 -11.23 2.72
N ILE A 149 -6.51 -9.92 2.92
CA ILE A 149 -5.67 -9.07 2.05
C ILE A 149 -4.20 -9.40 2.24
N SER A 150 -3.72 -9.48 3.49
CA SER A 150 -2.33 -9.78 3.80
C SER A 150 -1.90 -11.16 3.30
N GLN A 151 -2.82 -12.14 3.30
CA GLN A 151 -2.58 -13.50 2.83
C GLN A 151 -2.91 -13.72 1.35
N ASN A 152 -3.41 -12.70 0.65
CA ASN A 152 -3.89 -12.79 -0.73
C ASN A 152 -4.98 -13.88 -0.93
N ASP A 153 -5.87 -14.03 0.05
CA ASP A 153 -7.02 -14.95 0.04
C ASP A 153 -8.29 -14.23 -0.41
N TYR A 154 -8.56 -14.30 -1.71
CA TYR A 154 -9.72 -13.64 -2.31
C TYR A 154 -11.06 -14.20 -1.82
N GLU A 155 -11.18 -15.51 -1.58
CA GLU A 155 -12.44 -16.13 -1.20
C GLU A 155 -12.84 -15.70 0.20
N SER A 156 -11.89 -15.73 1.15
CA SER A 156 -12.11 -15.23 2.51
C SER A 156 -12.43 -13.73 2.52
N TYR A 157 -11.74 -12.93 1.69
CA TYR A 157 -12.06 -11.49 1.54
C TYR A 157 -13.48 -11.28 1.02
N ARG A 158 -13.88 -12.01 -0.02
CA ARG A 158 -15.21 -11.92 -0.63
C ARG A 158 -16.30 -12.28 0.35
N GLN A 159 -16.11 -13.35 1.13
CA GLN A 159 -17.05 -13.75 2.18
C GLN A 159 -17.15 -12.70 3.28
N ALA A 160 -16.01 -12.22 3.79
CA ALA A 160 -15.96 -11.25 4.87
C ALA A 160 -16.52 -9.87 4.47
N THR A 161 -16.50 -9.53 3.18
CA THR A 161 -17.02 -8.25 2.65
C THR A 161 -18.37 -8.35 1.96
N HIS A 162 -19.03 -9.51 1.99
CA HIS A 162 -20.30 -9.74 1.29
C HIS A 162 -21.38 -8.69 1.63
N GLU A 163 -21.54 -8.35 2.91
CA GLU A 163 -22.52 -7.34 3.39
C GLU A 163 -22.21 -5.91 2.93
N LEU A 164 -20.96 -5.65 2.52
CA LEU A 164 -20.54 -4.35 1.98
C LEU A 164 -20.85 -4.24 0.48
N HIS A 165 -21.33 -5.32 -0.15
CA HIS A 165 -21.68 -5.41 -1.57
C HIS A 165 -20.56 -4.87 -2.48
N LEU A 166 -19.32 -5.33 -2.26
CA LEU A 166 -18.12 -4.91 -3.01
C LEU A 166 -17.84 -5.76 -4.24
N ASP A 167 -18.67 -6.75 -4.53
CA ASP A 167 -18.51 -7.72 -5.61
C ASP A 167 -18.95 -7.22 -6.99
N GLY A 168 -19.31 -5.94 -7.11
CA GLY A 168 -19.78 -5.33 -8.36
C GLY A 168 -21.21 -5.69 -8.74
N GLY A 169 -21.95 -6.39 -7.88
CA GLY A 169 -23.36 -6.73 -8.12
C GLY A 169 -24.34 -5.57 -7.85
N VAL A 170 -23.88 -4.47 -7.26
CA VAL A 170 -24.71 -3.30 -6.95
C VAL A 170 -24.94 -2.47 -8.21
N ASP A 171 -26.19 -2.16 -8.50
CA ASP A 171 -26.55 -1.21 -9.56
C ASP A 171 -25.87 0.14 -9.30
N ALA A 172 -25.24 0.70 -10.32
CA ALA A 172 -24.65 2.03 -10.30
C ALA A 172 -25.64 3.09 -9.79
N SER A 173 -26.93 2.94 -10.07
CA SER A 173 -27.99 3.84 -9.58
C SER A 173 -28.14 3.87 -8.06
N ALA A 174 -27.70 2.82 -7.35
CA ALA A 174 -27.73 2.72 -5.90
C ALA A 174 -26.50 3.36 -5.22
N LEU A 175 -25.46 3.70 -5.99
CA LEU A 175 -24.27 4.38 -5.47
C LEU A 175 -24.51 5.89 -5.42
N ARG A 176 -24.09 6.52 -4.31
CA ARG A 176 -24.11 7.97 -4.18
C ARG A 176 -22.91 8.61 -4.89
N HIS A 177 -21.71 8.09 -4.65
CA HIS A 177 -20.50 8.48 -5.35
C HIS A 177 -19.56 7.28 -5.57
N LEU A 178 -18.72 7.38 -6.59
CA LEU A 178 -17.63 6.44 -6.84
C LEU A 178 -16.42 6.77 -5.95
N PRO A 179 -15.91 5.82 -5.14
CA PRO A 179 -14.72 6.03 -4.33
C PRO A 179 -13.46 5.90 -5.18
N LEU A 180 -13.06 7.00 -5.82
CA LEU A 180 -11.92 7.05 -6.73
C LEU A 180 -10.83 7.98 -6.20
N ARG A 181 -9.57 7.57 -6.38
CA ARG A 181 -8.38 8.39 -6.16
C ARG A 181 -7.51 8.34 -7.41
N VAL A 182 -7.13 9.51 -7.90
CA VAL A 182 -6.24 9.66 -9.06
C VAL A 182 -4.86 10.04 -8.54
N HIS A 183 -3.85 9.26 -8.90
CA HIS A 183 -2.46 9.48 -8.53
C HIS A 183 -1.66 9.84 -9.78
N LEU A 184 -0.96 10.98 -9.75
CA LEU A 184 -0.15 11.50 -10.86
C LEU A 184 1.17 12.00 -10.30
N ASP A 185 2.29 11.67 -10.96
CA ASP A 185 3.63 12.24 -10.73
C ASP A 185 4.05 12.37 -9.25
N ASN A 186 3.67 11.39 -8.43
CA ASN A 186 3.94 11.36 -6.99
C ASN A 186 3.35 12.55 -6.19
N ALA A 187 2.41 13.30 -6.78
CA ALA A 187 1.66 14.35 -6.11
C ALA A 187 0.57 13.76 -5.19
N PRO A 188 0.05 14.55 -4.23
CA PRO A 188 -1.10 14.14 -3.43
C PRO A 188 -2.26 13.66 -4.30
N ALA A 189 -2.90 12.57 -3.89
CA ALA A 189 -3.99 11.97 -4.64
C ALA A 189 -5.16 12.95 -4.82
N ILE A 190 -5.65 13.07 -6.06
CA ILE A 190 -6.85 13.86 -6.37
C ILE A 190 -8.07 12.98 -6.10
N GLN A 191 -8.99 13.51 -5.30
CA GLN A 191 -10.23 12.83 -4.94
C GLN A 191 -11.38 13.83 -4.93
N MET A 192 -12.41 13.56 -5.72
CA MET A 192 -13.60 14.40 -5.85
C MET A 192 -14.87 13.54 -5.75
N PRO A 193 -16.02 14.11 -5.32
CA PRO A 193 -17.29 13.40 -5.38
C PRO A 193 -17.69 13.18 -6.84
N VAL A 194 -17.61 11.94 -7.30
CA VAL A 194 -17.98 11.54 -8.66
C VAL A 194 -19.30 10.79 -8.61
N ALA A 195 -20.35 11.32 -9.25
CA ALA A 195 -21.60 10.59 -9.39
C ALA A 195 -21.40 9.39 -10.34
N PRO A 196 -22.03 8.23 -10.08
CA PRO A 196 -21.89 7.07 -10.96
C PRO A 196 -22.56 7.25 -12.33
N LEU A 197 -23.56 8.13 -12.42
CA LEU A 197 -24.37 8.38 -13.61
C LEU A 197 -24.60 9.89 -13.80
N GLN A 198 -24.49 10.38 -15.04
CA GLN A 198 -25.01 11.69 -15.46
C GLN A 198 -26.20 11.48 -16.39
N ASN A 199 -27.34 12.09 -16.07
CA ASN A 199 -28.59 11.94 -16.84
C ASN A 199 -29.00 10.47 -17.10
N GLY A 200 -28.67 9.56 -16.18
CA GLY A 200 -28.96 8.13 -16.31
C GLY A 200 -27.99 7.33 -17.21
N THR A 201 -26.92 7.95 -17.71
CA THR A 201 -25.88 7.28 -18.51
C THR A 201 -24.56 7.27 -17.74
N VAL A 202 -23.74 6.22 -17.94
CA VAL A 202 -22.40 6.11 -17.36
C VAL A 202 -21.54 7.26 -17.88
N GLU A 203 -20.98 8.06 -16.97
CA GLU A 203 -20.09 9.17 -17.32
C GLU A 203 -18.69 8.63 -17.64
N LEU A 204 -18.11 9.07 -18.77
CA LEU A 204 -16.67 8.96 -18.99
C LEU A 204 -15.98 10.00 -18.14
N LEU A 205 -15.22 9.57 -17.14
CA LEU A 205 -14.44 10.47 -16.30
C LEU A 205 -13.33 11.10 -17.16
N VAL A 206 -13.49 12.36 -17.55
CA VAL A 206 -12.45 13.14 -18.21
C VAL A 206 -11.63 13.82 -17.12
N ILE A 207 -10.44 13.30 -16.86
CA ILE A 207 -9.44 13.88 -15.95
C ILE A 207 -8.46 14.71 -16.77
#